data_AF-A0A1B6M8S4-F1
#
_entry.id   AF-A0A1B6M8S4-F1
#
_cell.length_a   1.000
_cell.length_b   1.000
_cell.length_c   1.000
_cell.angle_alpha   90.00
_cell.angle_beta   90.00
_cell.angle_gamma   90.00
#
_symmetry.space_group_name_H-M   'P 1'
#
loop_
_entity.id
_entity.type
_entity.pdbx_description
1 polymer ?
#
loop_
_entity_poly.entity_id
_entity_poly.type
_entity_poly.pdbx_seq_one_letter_code
_entity_poly.pdbx_strand_id
1 'polypeptide(L)'
;PPELVPEPEPEPEPDTTQSEELTGEEKSSPLHQKRFNKNTVKPRLRANKGTTRDVIGSASSDGAPFSNPKEALTRCLQQLEHPEWEVTVQGLQTLVRLSCHHLALLSPVLHQVVVAVTKHIRNLRSQVARVACKASTCLFTFLGRGIENEMEELCAVLLNRTADTNRFLRADCNTALDAMVDHVGSSRTVATIVNKGAKHQNAVVRATACRLLLRLCGRLGPE
;
A
#
# COMPACT_ATOMS: atom_id res chain seq x y z
N PRO A 1 38.52 -12.82 45.53
CA PRO A 1 37.55 -13.91 45.32
C PRO A 1 36.72 -13.67 44.06
N PRO A 2 37.04 -14.33 42.93
CA PRO A 2 36.27 -14.21 41.70
C PRO A 2 35.09 -15.22 41.66
N GLU A 3 33.99 -14.76 41.08
CA GLU A 3 32.70 -15.42 40.95
C GLU A 3 32.71 -16.38 39.73
N LEU A 4 32.22 -17.61 39.93
CA LEU A 4 32.25 -18.70 38.95
C LEU A 4 31.22 -18.51 37.82
N VAL A 5 31.68 -18.63 36.59
CA VAL A 5 30.85 -18.82 35.38
C VAL A 5 30.60 -20.33 35.20
N PRO A 6 29.36 -20.80 34.92
CA PRO A 6 29.11 -22.22 34.66
C PRO A 6 29.42 -22.61 33.20
N GLU A 7 30.01 -23.79 33.02
CA GLU A 7 30.32 -24.48 31.75
C GLU A 7 29.08 -24.85 30.92
N PRO A 8 29.19 -24.93 29.58
CA PRO A 8 28.13 -25.44 28.70
C PRO A 8 28.15 -26.99 28.57
N GLU A 9 26.96 -27.59 28.57
CA GLU A 9 26.71 -29.03 28.33
C GLU A 9 27.00 -29.46 26.88
N PRO A 10 27.41 -30.73 26.64
CA PRO A 10 27.81 -31.22 25.31
C PRO A 10 26.63 -31.68 24.41
N GLU A 11 26.74 -31.39 23.11
CA GLU A 11 25.86 -31.88 22.05
C GLU A 11 26.07 -33.38 21.73
N PRO A 12 25.02 -34.12 21.32
CA PRO A 12 25.19 -35.51 20.88
C PRO A 12 25.54 -35.66 19.38
N GLU A 13 26.50 -36.54 19.13
CA GLU A 13 27.07 -36.96 17.82
C GLU A 13 26.08 -37.72 16.90
N PRO A 14 26.33 -37.78 15.57
CA PRO A 14 25.43 -38.36 14.58
C PRO A 14 25.64 -39.87 14.37
N ASP A 15 24.54 -40.61 14.19
CA ASP A 15 24.58 -42.03 13.87
C ASP A 15 24.59 -42.27 12.35
N THR A 16 25.50 -43.13 11.89
CA THR A 16 25.72 -43.50 10.48
C THR A 16 25.47 -44.99 10.33
N THR A 17 24.54 -45.46 9.49
CA THR A 17 24.59 -46.79 8.83
C THR A 17 23.64 -46.87 7.60
N GLN A 18 24.27 -46.93 6.41
CA GLN A 18 24.09 -47.79 5.21
C GLN A 18 22.71 -48.43 4.90
N SER A 19 22.06 -48.15 3.76
CA SER A 19 22.18 -48.77 2.41
C SER A 19 21.34 -50.05 2.19
N GLU A 20 20.26 -49.96 1.40
CA GLU A 20 19.70 -51.09 0.62
C GLU A 20 19.29 -50.60 -0.78
N GLU A 21 19.76 -51.31 -1.79
CA GLU A 21 19.58 -51.09 -3.23
C GLU A 21 18.82 -52.29 -3.79
N LEU A 22 17.67 -52.11 -4.46
CA LEU A 22 17.06 -53.13 -5.33
C LEU A 22 16.26 -52.50 -6.50
N THR A 23 16.92 -52.47 -7.66
CA THR A 23 16.49 -52.77 -9.05
C THR A 23 14.99 -52.91 -9.40
N GLY A 24 14.57 -52.36 -10.55
CA GLY A 24 13.44 -52.93 -11.33
C GLY A 24 12.73 -52.02 -12.35
N GLU A 25 13.28 -51.95 -13.57
CA GLU A 25 12.69 -51.82 -14.93
C GLU A 25 11.42 -51.00 -15.27
N GLU A 26 11.57 -50.25 -16.38
CA GLU A 26 10.58 -49.57 -17.21
C GLU A 26 9.44 -50.47 -17.74
N LYS A 27 8.26 -49.88 -17.95
CA LYS A 27 7.45 -50.07 -19.17
C LYS A 27 6.47 -48.92 -19.39
N SER A 28 6.35 -48.53 -20.66
CA SER A 28 5.69 -47.37 -21.22
C SER A 28 4.19 -47.55 -21.50
N SER A 29 3.42 -46.46 -21.29
CA SER A 29 2.24 -45.92 -22.04
C SER A 29 1.02 -46.84 -22.38
N PRO A 30 -0.25 -46.33 -22.54
CA PRO A 30 -0.56 -45.07 -23.22
C PRO A 30 -1.84 -44.26 -22.81
N LEU A 31 -1.86 -42.99 -23.27
CA LEU A 31 -3.01 -42.22 -23.79
C LEU A 31 -4.32 -42.15 -22.99
N HIS A 32 -4.56 -41.00 -22.33
CA HIS A 32 -5.90 -40.40 -22.30
C HIS A 32 -5.82 -38.89 -22.55
N GLN A 33 -6.06 -38.54 -23.81
CA GLN A 33 -6.10 -37.18 -24.33
C GLN A 33 -7.37 -36.47 -23.85
N LYS A 34 -7.33 -35.80 -22.68
CA LYS A 34 -8.38 -34.87 -22.29
C LYS A 34 -8.22 -33.59 -23.11
N ARG A 35 -9.05 -33.45 -24.15
CA ARG A 35 -9.28 -32.22 -24.91
C ARG A 35 -9.53 -31.06 -23.93
N PHE A 36 -8.56 -30.15 -23.80
CA PHE A 36 -8.79 -28.86 -23.17
C PHE A 36 -9.59 -28.00 -24.16
N ASN A 37 -10.86 -27.79 -23.83
CA ASN A 37 -11.75 -26.92 -24.58
C ASN A 37 -11.24 -25.47 -24.46
N LYS A 38 -10.86 -24.85 -25.59
CA LYS A 38 -10.53 -23.42 -25.66
C LYS A 38 -11.80 -22.59 -25.53
N ASN A 39 -12.30 -22.44 -24.31
CA ASN A 39 -13.24 -21.37 -24.01
C ASN A 39 -12.43 -20.14 -23.58
N THR A 40 -12.21 -19.24 -24.53
CA THR A 40 -11.70 -17.89 -24.32
C THR A 40 -12.73 -17.07 -23.54
N VAL A 41 -12.73 -17.20 -22.20
CA VAL A 41 -13.44 -16.26 -21.34
C VAL A 41 -12.59 -14.99 -21.28
N LYS A 42 -12.96 -13.99 -22.08
CA LYS A 42 -12.43 -12.63 -21.93
C LYS A 42 -12.77 -12.14 -20.52
N PRO A 43 -11.80 -11.75 -19.67
CA PRO A 43 -12.13 -11.11 -18.40
C PRO A 43 -12.80 -9.77 -18.71
N ARG A 44 -14.11 -9.70 -18.48
CA ARG A 44 -14.89 -8.47 -18.62
C ARG A 44 -14.50 -7.58 -17.44
N LEU A 45 -13.54 -6.68 -17.66
CA LEU A 45 -13.23 -5.59 -16.74
C LEU A 45 -14.51 -4.76 -16.58
N ARG A 46 -15.20 -4.97 -15.46
CA ARG A 46 -16.37 -4.19 -15.09
C ARG A 46 -15.87 -2.81 -14.68
N ALA A 47 -15.90 -1.87 -15.62
CA ALA A 47 -15.64 -0.47 -15.36
C ALA A 47 -16.74 0.07 -14.42
N ASN A 48 -16.48 0.03 -13.12
CA ASN A 48 -17.33 0.66 -12.12
C ASN A 48 -17.06 2.17 -12.19
N LYS A 49 -17.76 2.87 -13.09
CA LYS A 49 -17.79 4.34 -13.15
C LYS A 49 -18.65 4.89 -11.99
N GLY A 50 -18.26 4.60 -10.76
CA GLY A 50 -18.61 5.49 -9.66
C GLY A 50 -17.68 6.70 -9.75
N THR A 51 -18.18 7.91 -9.50
CA THR A 51 -17.29 9.06 -9.36
C THR A 51 -16.30 8.71 -8.25
N THR A 52 -14.99 8.94 -8.45
CA THR A 52 -13.96 8.67 -7.41
C THR A 52 -14.33 9.30 -6.07
N ARG A 53 -15.06 10.41 -6.13
CA ARG A 53 -15.67 11.14 -5.02
C ARG A 53 -16.70 10.33 -4.21
N ASP A 54 -17.47 9.44 -4.82
CA ASP A 54 -18.54 8.65 -4.16
C ASP A 54 -17.96 7.47 -3.36
N VAL A 55 -16.89 6.85 -3.88
CA VAL A 55 -16.19 5.73 -3.23
C VAL A 55 -15.38 6.20 -2.02
N ILE A 56 -14.75 7.37 -2.14
CA ILE A 56 -13.98 7.99 -1.06
C ILE A 56 -14.92 8.67 -0.03
N GLY A 57 -16.00 9.30 -0.50
CA GLY A 57 -16.95 10.06 0.33
C GLY A 57 -17.83 9.20 1.25
N SER A 58 -18.06 7.93 0.92
CA SER A 58 -18.87 7.02 1.74
C SER A 58 -18.24 6.64 3.10
N ALA A 59 -16.99 7.05 3.37
CA ALA A 59 -16.27 6.75 4.61
C ALA A 59 -16.23 7.89 5.65
N SER A 60 -16.81 9.05 5.36
CA SER A 60 -16.82 10.21 6.25
C SER A 60 -18.21 10.83 6.31
N SER A 61 -18.81 10.82 7.50
CA SER A 61 -20.20 11.17 7.80
C SER A 61 -20.60 12.64 7.60
N ASP A 62 -19.86 13.43 6.81
CA ASP A 62 -20.24 14.81 6.52
C ASP A 62 -19.55 15.32 5.23
N GLY A 63 -20.09 14.95 4.07
CA GLY A 63 -19.55 15.28 2.73
C GLY A 63 -19.76 16.73 2.27
N ALA A 64 -20.18 17.63 3.16
CA ALA A 64 -20.35 19.04 2.82
C ALA A 64 -19.00 19.80 2.86
N PRO A 65 -18.80 20.89 2.11
CA PRO A 65 -17.67 21.78 2.33
C PRO A 65 -17.67 22.40 3.74
N PHE A 66 -16.50 22.66 4.32
CA PHE A 66 -16.39 23.47 5.56
C PHE A 66 -16.82 24.92 5.35
N SER A 67 -17.55 25.49 6.32
CA SER A 67 -17.90 26.92 6.36
C SER A 67 -16.67 27.81 6.58
N ASN A 68 -15.76 27.39 7.47
CA ASN A 68 -14.51 28.10 7.78
C ASN A 68 -13.30 27.20 7.47
N PRO A 69 -12.91 27.02 6.20
CA PRO A 69 -11.92 26.03 5.80
C PRO A 69 -10.50 26.33 6.28
N LYS A 70 -10.15 27.60 6.51
CA LYS A 70 -8.84 28.00 7.08
C LYS A 70 -8.70 27.59 8.55
N GLU A 71 -9.74 27.81 9.35
CA GLU A 71 -9.76 27.37 10.76
C GLU A 71 -9.73 25.83 10.85
N ALA A 72 -10.50 25.17 9.98
CA ALA A 72 -10.48 23.71 9.88
C ALA A 72 -9.08 23.18 9.53
N LEU A 73 -8.34 23.84 8.64
CA LEU A 73 -6.96 23.48 8.34
C LEU A 73 -6.03 23.64 9.55
N THR A 74 -6.09 24.78 10.25
CA THR A 74 -5.27 24.99 11.46
C THR A 74 -5.55 23.93 12.52
N ARG A 75 -6.84 23.66 12.80
CA ARG A 75 -7.26 22.59 13.72
C ARG A 75 -6.76 21.23 13.25
N CYS A 76 -6.89 20.92 11.96
CA CYS A 76 -6.42 19.66 11.39
C CYS A 76 -4.92 19.46 11.65
N LEU A 77 -4.09 20.45 11.38
CA LEU A 77 -2.64 20.34 11.58
C LEU A 77 -2.27 20.13 13.06
N GLN A 78 -2.97 20.78 13.98
CA GLN A 78 -2.80 20.56 15.43
C GLN A 78 -3.21 19.14 15.84
N GLN A 79 -4.34 18.65 15.32
CA GLN A 79 -4.84 17.31 15.61
C GLN A 79 -3.91 16.20 15.08
N LEU A 80 -3.25 16.42 13.94
CA LEU A 80 -2.29 15.47 13.36
C LEU A 80 -1.04 15.28 14.23
N GLU A 81 -0.66 16.27 15.03
CA GLU A 81 0.48 16.16 15.96
C GLU A 81 0.07 15.81 17.39
N HIS A 82 -1.23 15.62 17.65
CA HIS A 82 -1.74 15.31 18.97
C HIS A 82 -1.30 13.89 19.42
N PRO A 83 -0.92 13.69 20.70
CA PRO A 83 -0.52 12.39 21.20
C PRO A 83 -1.69 11.38 21.30
N GLU A 84 -2.90 11.88 21.57
CA GLU A 84 -4.10 11.04 21.65
C GLU A 84 -4.58 10.60 20.26
N TRP A 85 -4.76 9.28 20.09
CA TRP A 85 -4.95 8.70 18.76
C TRP A 85 -6.35 8.99 18.19
N GLU A 86 -7.38 9.12 19.02
CA GLU A 86 -8.73 9.50 18.57
C GLU A 86 -8.71 10.89 17.93
N VAL A 87 -7.95 11.81 18.53
CA VAL A 87 -7.79 13.18 18.04
C VAL A 87 -7.05 13.18 16.70
N THR A 88 -6.00 12.37 16.57
CA THR A 88 -5.32 12.15 15.28
C THR A 88 -6.28 11.62 14.21
N VAL A 89 -7.15 10.67 14.54
CA VAL A 89 -8.15 10.12 13.59
C VAL A 89 -9.10 11.21 13.12
N GLN A 90 -9.57 12.08 14.02
CA GLN A 90 -10.39 13.24 13.66
C GLN A 90 -9.64 14.21 12.73
N GLY A 91 -8.36 14.46 13.00
CA GLY A 91 -7.50 15.26 12.13
C GLY A 91 -7.38 14.67 10.73
N LEU A 92 -7.13 13.36 10.61
CA LEU A 92 -7.03 12.67 9.32
C LEU A 92 -8.37 12.67 8.55
N GLN A 93 -9.51 12.54 9.24
CA GLN A 93 -10.83 12.66 8.61
C GLN A 93 -11.10 14.10 8.12
N THR A 94 -10.69 15.09 8.90
CA THR A 94 -10.75 16.51 8.51
C THR A 94 -9.89 16.76 7.28
N LEU A 95 -8.69 16.18 7.22
CA LEU A 95 -7.79 16.26 6.07
C LEU A 95 -8.42 15.65 4.81
N VAL A 96 -9.04 14.46 4.93
CA VAL A 96 -9.79 13.84 3.82
C VAL A 96 -10.82 14.82 3.28
N ARG A 97 -11.64 15.43 4.14
CA ARG A 97 -12.65 16.40 3.74
C ARG A 97 -12.04 17.67 3.12
N LEU A 98 -10.94 18.19 3.67
CA LEU A 98 -10.22 19.34 3.10
C LEU A 98 -9.69 19.03 1.69
N SER A 99 -9.13 17.84 1.48
CA SER A 99 -8.60 17.45 0.15
C SER A 99 -9.69 17.33 -0.92
N CYS A 100 -10.93 16.99 -0.54
CA CYS A 100 -12.07 16.87 -1.45
C CYS A 100 -12.70 18.20 -1.87
N HIS A 101 -12.60 19.25 -1.04
CA HIS A 101 -13.36 20.50 -1.21
C HIS A 101 -12.52 21.77 -1.23
N HIS A 102 -11.34 21.76 -0.62
CA HIS A 102 -10.54 22.95 -0.29
C HIS A 102 -9.06 22.77 -0.63
N LEU A 103 -8.78 22.13 -1.77
CA LEU A 103 -7.44 21.71 -2.19
C LEU A 103 -6.41 22.86 -2.22
N ALA A 104 -6.84 24.06 -2.62
CA ALA A 104 -5.98 25.24 -2.70
C ALA A 104 -5.35 25.60 -1.36
N LEU A 105 -6.01 25.29 -0.24
CA LEU A 105 -5.46 25.54 1.10
C LEU A 105 -4.35 24.57 1.50
N LEU A 106 -4.29 23.39 0.87
CA LEU A 106 -3.27 22.39 1.18
C LEU A 106 -1.93 22.68 0.50
N SER A 107 -1.93 23.36 -0.65
CA SER A 107 -0.70 23.68 -1.39
C SER A 107 0.43 24.31 -0.54
N PRO A 108 0.19 25.36 0.27
CA PRO A 108 1.25 25.99 1.06
C PRO A 108 1.78 25.13 2.22
N VAL A 109 1.01 24.13 2.66
CA VAL A 109 1.34 23.26 3.80
C VAL A 109 1.53 21.80 3.38
N LEU A 110 1.69 21.55 2.08
CA LEU A 110 1.60 20.21 1.51
C LEU A 110 2.69 19.29 2.08
N HIS A 111 3.92 19.79 2.18
CA HIS A 111 5.02 19.04 2.77
C HIS A 111 4.69 18.58 4.20
N GLN A 112 4.24 19.51 5.06
CA GLN A 112 3.86 19.20 6.44
C GLN A 112 2.75 18.14 6.50
N VAL A 113 1.74 18.26 5.65
CA VAL A 113 0.64 17.29 5.54
C VAL A 113 1.16 15.91 5.14
N VAL A 114 1.99 15.83 4.09
CA VAL A 114 2.51 14.54 3.59
C VAL A 114 3.42 13.88 4.62
N VAL A 115 4.27 14.64 5.31
CA VAL A 115 5.10 14.12 6.41
C VAL A 115 4.24 13.55 7.53
N ALA A 116 3.22 14.29 7.98
CA ALA A 116 2.30 13.84 9.03
C ALA A 116 1.52 12.57 8.61
N VAL A 117 0.98 12.54 7.39
CA VAL A 117 0.26 11.35 6.88
C VAL A 117 1.19 10.15 6.77
N THR A 118 2.42 10.34 6.28
CA THR A 118 3.44 9.28 6.18
C THR A 118 3.75 8.70 7.56
N LYS A 119 3.94 9.55 8.58
CA LYS A 119 4.11 9.14 9.99
C LYS A 119 2.92 8.28 10.45
N HIS A 120 1.70 8.70 10.16
CA HIS A 120 0.49 7.99 10.63
C HIS A 120 0.21 6.67 9.90
N ILE A 121 0.68 6.49 8.66
CA ILE A 121 0.62 5.18 7.98
C ILE A 121 1.49 4.12 8.70
N ARG A 122 2.60 4.54 9.33
CA ARG A 122 3.48 3.67 10.13
C ARG A 122 2.91 3.35 11.52
N ASN A 123 1.77 3.93 11.90
CA ASN A 123 1.21 3.78 13.23
C ASN A 123 0.82 2.31 13.50
N LEU A 124 1.18 1.81 14.69
CA LEU A 124 0.87 0.45 15.14
C LEU A 124 -0.64 0.24 15.35
N ARG A 125 -1.37 1.31 15.67
CA ARG A 125 -2.82 1.28 15.77
C ARG A 125 -3.42 1.25 14.37
N SER A 126 -3.94 0.09 13.97
CA SER A 126 -4.49 -0.10 12.63
C SER A 126 -5.61 0.89 12.29
N GLN A 127 -6.38 1.36 13.27
CA GLN A 127 -7.42 2.37 13.01
C GLN A 127 -6.82 3.68 12.49
N VAL A 128 -5.76 4.19 13.12
CA VAL A 128 -5.05 5.41 12.69
C VAL A 128 -4.43 5.20 11.31
N ALA A 129 -3.69 4.12 11.14
CA ALA A 129 -3.01 3.82 9.87
C ALA A 129 -3.98 3.69 8.70
N ARG A 130 -5.15 3.07 8.90
CA ARG A 130 -6.18 2.93 7.86
C ARG A 130 -6.80 4.27 7.47
N VAL A 131 -7.08 5.15 8.42
CA VAL A 131 -7.58 6.50 8.10
C VAL A 131 -6.50 7.32 7.37
N ALA A 132 -5.22 7.16 7.75
CA ALA A 132 -4.12 7.77 7.04
C ALA A 132 -3.99 7.28 5.59
N CYS A 133 -4.16 5.98 5.34
CA CYS A 133 -4.19 5.43 3.98
C CYS A 133 -5.33 6.00 3.13
N LYS A 134 -6.51 6.21 3.74
CA LYS A 134 -7.63 6.90 3.07
C LYS A 134 -7.26 8.35 2.75
N ALA A 135 -6.64 9.07 3.67
CA ALA A 135 -6.14 10.43 3.41
C ALA A 135 -5.14 10.45 2.23
N SER A 136 -4.20 9.51 2.17
CA SER A 136 -3.27 9.39 1.03
C SER A 136 -3.97 9.12 -0.28
N THR A 137 -5.01 8.28 -0.27
CA THR A 137 -5.84 8.04 -1.46
C THR A 137 -6.43 9.34 -1.98
N CYS A 138 -7.02 10.16 -1.10
CA CYS A 138 -7.57 11.46 -1.48
C CYS A 138 -6.49 12.41 -2.00
N LEU A 139 -5.34 12.47 -1.31
CA LEU A 139 -4.24 13.33 -1.71
C LEU A 139 -3.76 12.99 -3.13
N PHE A 140 -3.55 11.71 -3.45
CA PHE A 140 -3.19 11.29 -4.80
C PHE A 140 -4.29 11.61 -5.82
N THR A 141 -5.55 11.33 -5.49
CA THR A 141 -6.68 11.55 -6.40
C THR A 141 -6.90 13.02 -6.73
N PHE A 142 -6.83 13.91 -5.74
CA PHE A 142 -7.19 15.31 -5.92
C PHE A 142 -6.01 16.23 -6.23
N LEU A 143 -4.82 16.00 -5.66
CA LEU A 143 -3.63 16.80 -6.02
C LEU A 143 -3.01 16.37 -7.35
N GLY A 144 -3.09 15.08 -7.70
CA GLY A 144 -2.48 14.53 -8.92
C GLY A 144 -1.02 14.95 -9.05
N ARG A 145 -0.68 15.76 -10.06
CA ARG A 145 0.68 16.27 -10.28
C ARG A 145 1.22 17.16 -9.15
N GLY A 146 0.35 17.80 -8.36
CA GLY A 146 0.75 18.69 -7.28
C GLY A 146 1.52 18.01 -6.14
N ILE A 147 1.41 16.68 -6.01
CA ILE A 147 2.09 15.90 -4.94
C ILE A 147 3.42 15.27 -5.38
N GLU A 148 3.83 15.43 -6.65
CA GLU A 148 4.97 14.69 -7.24
C GLU A 148 6.32 14.89 -6.51
N ASN A 149 6.51 16.05 -5.88
CA ASN A 149 7.71 16.36 -5.12
C ASN A 149 7.74 15.68 -3.74
N GLU A 150 6.56 15.41 -3.16
CA GLU A 150 6.41 14.90 -1.79
C GLU A 150 6.04 13.41 -1.74
N MET A 151 5.61 12.83 -2.87
CA MET A 151 5.02 11.48 -2.91
C MET A 151 5.99 10.34 -2.65
N GLU A 152 7.31 10.55 -2.73
CA GLU A 152 8.27 9.46 -2.81
C GLU A 152 8.36 8.65 -1.51
N GLU A 153 8.45 9.33 -0.37
CA GLU A 153 8.47 8.69 0.95
C GLU A 153 7.08 8.14 1.32
N LEU A 154 6.02 8.85 0.92
CA LEU A 154 4.65 8.39 1.09
C LEU A 154 4.38 7.08 0.34
N CYS A 155 4.86 6.97 -0.90
CA CYS A 155 4.77 5.74 -1.69
C CYS A 155 5.59 4.62 -1.06
N ALA A 156 6.81 4.91 -0.59
CA ALA A 156 7.67 3.93 0.06
C ALA A 156 6.99 3.31 1.29
N VAL A 157 6.36 4.12 2.14
CA VAL A 157 5.67 3.59 3.31
C VAL A 157 4.45 2.76 2.92
N LEU A 158 3.64 3.21 1.96
CA LEU A 158 2.47 2.46 1.49
C LEU A 158 2.87 1.11 0.89
N LEU A 159 3.93 1.07 0.09
CA LEU A 159 4.52 -0.14 -0.47
C LEU A 159 4.93 -1.13 0.63
N ASN A 160 5.61 -0.66 1.67
CA ASN A 160 5.99 -1.52 2.80
C ASN A 160 4.77 -2.11 3.50
N ARG A 161 3.70 -1.32 3.68
CA ARG A 161 2.47 -1.76 4.33
C ARG A 161 1.61 -2.70 3.47
N THR A 162 1.91 -2.90 2.18
CA THR A 162 1.21 -3.93 1.38
C THR A 162 1.59 -5.35 1.78
N ALA A 163 2.68 -5.53 2.53
CA ALA A 163 3.10 -6.80 3.11
C ALA A 163 2.70 -6.97 4.59
N ASP A 164 1.84 -6.10 5.13
CA ASP A 164 1.38 -6.18 6.52
C ASP A 164 0.52 -7.43 6.79
N THR A 165 0.43 -7.88 8.04
CA THR A 165 -0.43 -9.02 8.42
C THR A 165 -1.92 -8.68 8.37
N ASN A 166 -2.29 -7.41 8.59
CA ASN A 166 -3.66 -6.92 8.55
C ASN A 166 -4.15 -6.79 7.11
N ARG A 167 -5.09 -7.67 6.71
CA ARG A 167 -5.67 -7.69 5.36
C ARG A 167 -6.34 -6.37 4.95
N PHE A 168 -6.94 -5.66 5.91
CA PHE A 168 -7.64 -4.41 5.62
C PHE A 168 -6.66 -3.28 5.36
N LEU A 169 -5.55 -3.28 6.09
CA LEU A 169 -4.50 -2.30 5.84
C LEU A 169 -3.83 -2.56 4.49
N ARG A 170 -3.52 -3.82 4.15
CA ARG A 170 -3.03 -4.16 2.81
C ARG A 170 -3.98 -3.65 1.73
N ALA A 171 -5.30 -3.84 1.89
CA ALA A 171 -6.29 -3.36 0.94
C ALA A 171 -6.32 -1.82 0.82
N ASP A 172 -6.29 -1.11 1.95
CA ASP A 172 -6.30 0.35 1.97
C ASP A 172 -5.01 0.92 1.34
N CYS A 173 -3.83 0.33 1.61
CA CYS A 173 -2.57 0.74 0.98
C CYS A 173 -2.56 0.47 -0.53
N ASN A 174 -3.10 -0.66 -0.97
CA ASN A 174 -3.22 -0.96 -2.40
C ASN A 174 -4.17 0.02 -3.09
N THR A 175 -5.27 0.41 -2.45
CA THR A 175 -6.19 1.44 -2.96
C THR A 175 -5.47 2.79 -3.13
N ALA A 176 -4.67 3.19 -2.14
CA ALA A 176 -3.90 4.43 -2.22
C ALA A 176 -2.86 4.40 -3.36
N LEU A 177 -2.15 3.29 -3.53
CA LEU A 177 -1.15 3.12 -4.59
C LEU A 177 -1.79 3.05 -5.98
N ASP A 178 -2.97 2.45 -6.11
CA ASP A 178 -3.72 2.44 -7.36
C ASP A 178 -4.17 3.87 -7.71
N ALA A 179 -4.63 4.67 -6.73
CA ALA A 179 -4.95 6.09 -6.92
C ALA A 179 -3.72 6.92 -7.35
N MET A 180 -2.54 6.65 -6.80
CA MET A 180 -1.29 7.26 -7.25
C MET A 180 -1.04 6.99 -8.74
N VAL A 181 -1.14 5.71 -9.16
CA VAL A 181 -0.96 5.33 -10.57
C VAL A 181 -2.01 5.97 -11.48
N ASP A 182 -3.23 6.15 -10.98
CA ASP A 182 -4.34 6.68 -11.75
C ASP A 182 -4.33 8.21 -11.91
N HIS A 183 -3.74 8.95 -10.98
CA HIS A 183 -3.89 10.41 -10.93
C HIS A 183 -2.58 11.21 -11.00
N VAL A 184 -1.45 10.60 -10.66
CA VAL A 184 -0.14 11.26 -10.70
C VAL A 184 0.52 11.08 -12.07
N GLY A 185 1.46 11.96 -12.44
CA GLY A 185 2.17 11.88 -13.72
C GLY A 185 2.91 10.56 -13.90
N SER A 186 2.77 9.94 -15.07
CA SER A 186 3.29 8.60 -15.36
C SER A 186 4.80 8.49 -15.20
N SER A 187 5.56 9.49 -15.67
CA SER A 187 7.02 9.52 -15.56
C SER A 187 7.49 9.49 -14.10
N ARG A 188 6.94 10.38 -13.26
CA ARG A 188 7.27 10.42 -11.82
C ARG A 188 6.85 9.13 -11.12
N THR A 189 5.65 8.64 -11.42
CA THR A 189 5.10 7.41 -10.83
C THR A 189 5.99 6.20 -11.13
N VAL A 190 6.42 6.02 -12.39
CA VAL A 190 7.34 4.94 -12.78
C VAL A 190 8.65 5.04 -12.01
N ALA A 191 9.27 6.23 -11.98
CA ALA A 191 10.52 6.44 -11.27
C ALA A 191 10.40 6.09 -9.77
N THR A 192 9.32 6.53 -9.11
CA THR A 192 9.08 6.24 -7.70
C THR A 192 8.86 4.74 -7.44
N ILE A 193 8.05 4.05 -8.26
CA ILE A 193 7.80 2.61 -8.08
C ILE A 193 9.08 1.78 -8.30
N VAL A 194 9.88 2.13 -9.31
CA VAL A 194 11.15 1.45 -9.58
C VAL A 194 12.13 1.65 -8.42
N ASN A 195 12.25 2.88 -7.92
CA ASN A 195 13.20 3.20 -6.86
C ASN A 195 12.79 2.64 -5.49
N LYS A 196 11.50 2.65 -5.15
CA LYS A 196 11.00 2.25 -3.82
C LYS A 196 10.46 0.83 -3.74
N GLY A 197 10.01 0.26 -4.85
CA GLY A 197 9.30 -1.02 -4.88
C GLY A 197 10.07 -2.15 -5.57
N ALA A 198 10.58 -1.91 -6.79
CA ALA A 198 11.11 -2.99 -7.64
C ALA A 198 12.35 -3.69 -7.03
N LYS A 199 13.17 -2.94 -6.28
CA LYS A 199 14.39 -3.45 -5.61
C LYS A 199 14.18 -3.78 -4.12
N HIS A 200 12.94 -3.85 -3.66
CA HIS A 200 12.64 -4.09 -2.24
C HIS A 200 12.97 -5.52 -1.81
N GLN A 201 13.40 -5.73 -0.56
CA GLN A 201 13.80 -7.05 -0.05
C GLN A 201 12.61 -8.02 0.10
N ASN A 202 11.43 -7.50 0.44
CA ASN A 202 10.20 -8.28 0.56
C ASN A 202 9.56 -8.59 -0.81
N ALA A 203 9.33 -9.88 -1.11
CA ALA A 203 8.75 -10.35 -2.36
C ALA A 203 7.32 -9.84 -2.62
N VAL A 204 6.49 -9.66 -1.58
CA VAL A 204 5.11 -9.14 -1.71
C VAL A 204 5.13 -7.69 -2.18
N VAL A 205 6.09 -6.91 -1.69
CA VAL A 205 6.27 -5.51 -2.10
C VAL A 205 6.72 -5.44 -3.55
N ARG A 206 7.70 -6.28 -3.95
CA ARG A 206 8.12 -6.38 -5.36
C ARG A 206 6.97 -6.79 -6.28
N ALA A 207 6.17 -7.79 -5.89
CA ALA A 207 5.00 -8.21 -6.65
C ALA A 207 3.98 -7.06 -6.80
N THR A 208 3.79 -6.27 -5.74
CA THR A 208 2.94 -5.08 -5.80
C THR A 208 3.49 -4.03 -6.76
N ALA A 209 4.80 -3.76 -6.71
CA ALA A 209 5.44 -2.83 -7.64
C ALA A 209 5.25 -3.26 -9.11
N CYS A 210 5.45 -4.55 -9.41
CA CYS A 210 5.19 -5.10 -10.74
C CYS A 210 3.72 -4.93 -11.17
N ARG A 211 2.75 -5.18 -10.27
CA ARG A 211 1.32 -4.97 -10.56
C ARG A 211 1.03 -3.51 -10.90
N LEU A 212 1.58 -2.57 -10.14
CA LEU A 212 1.38 -1.13 -10.36
C LEU A 212 1.99 -0.68 -11.69
N LEU A 213 3.18 -1.16 -12.03
CA LEU A 213 3.79 -0.90 -13.34
C LEU A 213 2.95 -1.48 -14.48
N LEU A 214 2.44 -2.70 -14.35
CA LEU A 214 1.54 -3.30 -15.33
C LEU A 214 0.26 -2.47 -15.50
N ARG A 215 -0.35 -2.00 -14.41
CA ARG A 215 -1.52 -1.12 -14.45
C ARG A 215 -1.19 0.18 -15.20
N LEU A 216 -0.03 0.77 -14.94
CA LEU A 216 0.43 1.98 -15.60
C LEU A 216 0.63 1.76 -17.11
N CYS A 217 1.29 0.67 -17.51
CA CYS A 217 1.44 0.30 -18.93
C CYS A 217 0.09 0.12 -19.63
N GLY A 218 -0.86 -0.56 -18.98
CA GLY A 218 -2.22 -0.72 -19.52
C GLY A 218 -2.98 0.61 -19.68
N ARG A 219 -2.63 1.61 -18.88
CA ARG A 219 -3.21 2.97 -18.92
C ARG A 219 -2.63 3.83 -20.02
N LEU A 220 -1.33 3.71 -20.29
CA LEU A 220 -0.66 4.43 -21.37
C LEU A 220 -1.09 3.90 -22.75
N GLY A 221 -1.42 2.60 -22.83
CA GLY A 221 -1.76 1.95 -24.09
C GLY A 221 -0.52 1.60 -24.93
N PRO A 222 -0.68 0.81 -26.00
CA PRO A 222 0.34 0.69 -27.02
C PRO A 222 0.40 2.01 -27.80
N GLU A 223 1.61 2.58 -27.93
CA GLU A 223 1.89 3.68 -28.86
C GLU A 223 1.57 3.28 -30.31
#